data_AF-A0A7S0I9X2-F1
#
_entry.id   AF-A0A7S0I9X2-F1
#
_cell.length_a   1.000
_cell.length_b   1.000
_cell.length_c   1.000
_cell.angle_alpha   90.00
_cell.angle_beta   90.00
_cell.angle_gamma   90.00
#
_symmetry.space_group_name_H-M   'P 1'
#
loop_
_entity.id
_entity.type
_entity.pdbx_description
1 polymer ?
#
loop_
_entity_poly.entity_id
_entity_poly.type
_entity_poly.pdbx_seq_one_letter_code
_entity_poly.pdbx_strand_id
1 'polypeptide(L)'
;SSSSSSSSSSRIDAVVLMCGVNDFKHALTGRQSPSAFHADLIRCVDDIKRALGDDVWVILPGMPMQLATIFPPPLRYLAVHASDAWDAQKRKMCDAAARVRFVPSPSSEWMQSAAGAGVAMVAVDGIHPNDAGYGAWAHHIAKSVAPVLLGDGAALCEEG
;
A
#
# COMPACT_ATOMS: atom_id res chain seq x y z
N SER A 1 8.64 -14.68 46.72
CA SER A 1 8.86 -14.88 45.28
C SER A 1 7.83 -14.07 44.53
N SER A 2 8.23 -12.94 43.95
CA SER A 2 7.32 -12.04 43.25
C SER A 2 7.36 -12.37 41.77
N SER A 3 6.26 -12.92 41.25
CA SER A 3 6.10 -13.21 39.83
C SER A 3 5.84 -11.90 39.07
N SER A 4 6.86 -11.42 38.38
CA SER A 4 6.74 -10.31 37.44
C SER A 4 5.90 -10.77 36.25
N SER A 5 4.64 -10.34 36.17
CA SER A 5 3.87 -10.47 34.93
C SER A 5 4.46 -9.47 33.94
N SER A 6 5.32 -9.95 33.03
CA SER A 6 5.70 -9.16 31.87
C SER A 6 4.44 -8.99 31.02
N SER A 7 3.81 -7.82 31.12
CA SER A 7 2.90 -7.34 30.10
C SER A 7 3.71 -7.28 28.80
N SER A 8 3.57 -8.30 27.96
CA SER A 8 4.11 -8.27 26.60
C SER A 8 3.34 -7.19 25.85
N SER A 9 3.81 -5.94 25.88
CA SER A 9 3.25 -4.92 24.99
C SER A 9 3.50 -5.40 23.57
N SER A 10 2.43 -5.65 22.82
CA SER A 10 2.50 -6.11 21.44
C SER A 10 3.34 -5.12 20.65
N ARG A 11 4.51 -5.56 20.19
CA ARG A 11 5.37 -4.75 19.32
C ARG A 11 4.69 -4.62 17.96
N ILE A 12 4.66 -3.42 17.41
CA ILE A 12 4.20 -3.19 16.04
C ILE A 12 5.41 -3.35 15.12
N ASP A 13 5.36 -4.36 14.24
CA ASP A 13 6.46 -4.64 13.31
C ASP A 13 6.35 -3.84 12.01
N ALA A 14 5.12 -3.50 11.61
CA ALA A 14 4.85 -2.78 10.38
C ALA A 14 3.58 -1.93 10.44
N VAL A 15 3.58 -0.85 9.65
CA VAL A 15 2.42 0.00 9.36
C VAL A 15 2.22 0.01 7.84
N VAL A 16 1.02 -0.36 7.38
CA VAL A 16 0.63 -0.23 5.97
C VAL A 16 -0.13 1.08 5.79
N LEU A 17 0.47 2.04 5.11
CA LEU A 17 -0.12 3.38 4.91
C LEU A 17 -0.79 3.47 3.54
N MET A 18 -2.12 3.29 3.53
CA MET A 18 -2.93 3.39 2.32
C MET A 18 -3.32 4.86 2.03
N CYS A 19 -2.65 5.49 1.06
CA CYS A 19 -2.86 6.89 0.68
C CYS A 19 -2.68 7.12 -0.84
N GLY A 20 -3.10 8.28 -1.36
CA GLY A 20 -2.83 8.74 -2.73
C GLY A 20 -4.05 8.89 -3.65
N VAL A 21 -5.14 8.14 -3.45
CA VAL A 21 -6.33 8.24 -4.33
C VAL A 21 -7.18 9.48 -4.05
N ASN A 22 -7.38 9.83 -2.78
CA ASN A 22 -8.10 11.06 -2.44
C ASN A 22 -7.26 12.30 -2.78
N ASP A 23 -5.94 12.18 -2.65
CA ASP A 23 -5.00 13.23 -2.97
C ASP A 23 -5.01 13.58 -4.47
N PHE A 24 -5.09 12.56 -5.33
CA PHE A 24 -5.34 12.74 -6.76
C PHE A 24 -6.66 13.49 -7.05
N LYS A 25 -7.75 13.12 -6.37
CA LYS A 25 -9.04 13.84 -6.53
C LYS A 25 -8.89 15.32 -6.16
N HIS A 26 -8.09 15.62 -5.14
CA HIS A 26 -7.78 16.98 -4.75
C HIS A 26 -6.90 17.72 -5.77
N ALA A 27 -6.03 17.02 -6.50
CA ALA A 27 -5.26 17.59 -7.61
C ALA A 27 -6.16 18.10 -8.74
N LEU A 28 -7.25 17.38 -9.07
CA LEU A 28 -8.25 17.84 -10.04
C LEU A 28 -8.96 19.12 -9.60
N THR A 29 -8.98 19.40 -8.29
CA THR A 29 -9.48 20.65 -7.72
C THR A 29 -8.39 21.70 -7.45
N GLY A 30 -7.15 21.45 -7.89
CA GLY A 30 -5.99 22.33 -7.72
C GLY A 30 -5.42 22.39 -6.29
N ARG A 31 -5.84 21.48 -5.40
CA ARG A 31 -5.54 21.55 -3.96
C ARG A 31 -4.33 20.74 -3.51
N GLN A 32 -3.80 19.84 -4.34
CA GLN A 32 -2.66 19.00 -3.96
C GLN A 32 -1.84 18.58 -5.18
N SER A 33 -0.57 18.97 -5.22
CA SER A 33 0.39 18.55 -6.24
C SER A 33 1.14 17.28 -5.80
N PRO A 34 1.78 16.53 -6.72
CA PRO A 34 2.64 15.42 -6.33
C PRO A 34 3.76 15.82 -5.35
N SER A 35 4.35 17.01 -5.51
CA SER A 35 5.40 17.49 -4.60
C SER A 35 4.85 17.80 -3.20
N ALA A 36 3.66 18.40 -3.11
CA ALA A 36 2.99 18.64 -1.84
C ALA A 36 2.66 17.32 -1.14
N PHE A 37 2.11 16.35 -1.88
CA PHE A 37 1.87 15.00 -1.39
C PHE A 37 3.15 14.33 -0.88
N HIS A 38 4.27 14.46 -1.58
CA HIS A 38 5.55 13.91 -1.11
C HIS A 38 6.00 14.53 0.22
N ALA A 39 5.85 15.84 0.38
CA ALA A 39 6.16 16.52 1.64
C ALA A 39 5.22 16.08 2.79
N ASP A 40 3.93 15.90 2.51
CA ASP A 40 2.96 15.35 3.47
C ASP A 40 3.33 13.92 3.87
N LEU A 41 3.74 13.11 2.90
CA LEU A 41 4.13 11.72 3.11
C LEU A 41 5.38 11.61 3.99
N ILE A 42 6.40 12.47 3.79
CA ILE A 42 7.58 12.56 4.67
C ILE A 42 7.14 12.83 6.10
N ARG A 43 6.34 13.88 6.31
CA ARG A 43 5.85 14.24 7.65
C ARG A 43 5.08 13.10 8.30
N CYS A 44 4.21 12.42 7.56
CA CYS A 44 3.43 11.30 8.07
C CYS A 44 4.33 10.13 8.48
N VAL A 45 5.34 9.79 7.68
CA VAL A 45 6.30 8.72 8.01
C VAL A 45 7.13 9.09 9.24
N ASP A 46 7.59 10.33 9.34
CA ASP A 46 8.32 10.82 10.53
C ASP A 46 7.45 10.78 11.79
N ASP A 47 6.18 11.13 11.68
CA ASP A 47 5.22 11.06 12.79
C ASP A 47 4.98 9.62 13.24
N ILE A 48 4.86 8.67 12.30
CA ILE A 48 4.75 7.23 12.61
C ILE A 48 5.99 6.74 13.35
N LYS A 49 7.19 7.06 12.86
CA LYS A 49 8.45 6.66 13.49
C LYS A 49 8.66 7.30 14.85
N ARG A 50 8.27 8.57 15.02
CA ARG A 50 8.30 9.23 16.33
C ARG A 50 7.37 8.56 17.34
N ALA A 51 6.23 8.06 16.89
CA ALA A 51 5.25 7.40 17.76
C ALA A 51 5.60 5.93 18.08
N LEU A 52 6.17 5.19 17.12
CA LEU A 52 6.36 3.74 17.22
C LEU A 52 7.84 3.29 17.31
N GLY A 53 8.78 4.21 17.10
CA GLY A 53 10.21 3.95 17.02
C GLY A 53 10.70 3.70 15.59
N ASP A 54 12.01 3.81 15.38
CA ASP A 54 12.65 3.70 14.05
C ASP A 54 12.72 2.27 13.51
N ASP A 55 12.46 1.27 14.34
CA ASP A 55 12.47 -0.14 13.95
C ASP A 55 11.19 -0.57 13.20
N VAL A 56 10.11 0.22 13.22
CA VAL A 56 8.88 -0.16 12.52
C VAL A 56 9.06 -0.06 11.00
N TRP A 57 8.55 -1.04 10.25
CA TRP A 57 8.48 -0.92 8.80
C TRP A 57 7.29 -0.06 8.37
N VAL A 58 7.50 0.91 7.49
CA VAL A 58 6.40 1.64 6.85
C VAL A 58 6.23 1.15 5.41
N ILE A 59 5.09 0.54 5.13
CA ILE A 59 4.76 -0.04 3.83
C ILE A 59 3.83 0.91 3.08
N LEU A 60 4.23 1.27 1.87
CA LEU A 60 3.54 2.19 0.99
C LEU A 60 3.05 1.42 -0.25
N PRO A 61 1.82 0.87 -0.24
CA PRO A 61 1.30 0.16 -1.41
C PRO A 61 0.94 1.12 -2.55
N GLY A 62 1.22 0.68 -3.76
CA GLY A 62 0.75 1.28 -5.00
C GLY A 62 -0.73 1.01 -5.21
N MET A 63 -1.41 1.95 -5.88
CA MET A 63 -2.86 1.93 -6.00
C MET A 63 -3.30 1.21 -7.29
N PRO A 64 -4.16 0.18 -7.22
CA PRO A 64 -4.62 -0.57 -8.38
C PRO A 64 -5.72 0.17 -9.17
N MET A 65 -5.44 1.40 -9.61
CA MET A 65 -6.38 2.26 -10.33
C MET A 65 -6.85 1.68 -11.67
N GLN A 66 -6.13 0.69 -12.21
CA GLN A 66 -6.54 -0.07 -13.39
C GLN A 66 -7.83 -0.86 -13.15
N LEU A 67 -8.20 -1.15 -11.90
CA LEU A 67 -9.43 -1.87 -11.56
C LEU A 67 -10.67 -0.97 -11.61
N ALA A 68 -10.55 0.34 -11.40
CA ALA A 68 -11.69 1.25 -11.42
C ALA A 68 -12.38 1.21 -12.80
N THR A 69 -13.68 0.93 -12.81
CA THR A 69 -14.51 0.79 -14.01
C THR A 69 -15.35 2.03 -14.31
N ILE A 70 -15.47 2.97 -13.36
CA ILE A 70 -16.26 4.20 -13.53
C ILE A 70 -15.73 5.11 -14.65
N PHE A 71 -14.44 5.04 -14.96
CA PHE A 71 -13.80 5.89 -15.95
C PHE A 71 -13.81 5.20 -17.32
N PRO A 72 -14.57 5.71 -18.30
CA PRO A 72 -14.46 5.22 -19.67
C PRO A 72 -13.12 5.68 -20.30
N PRO A 73 -12.60 4.98 -21.32
CA PRO A 73 -11.54 5.53 -22.16
C PRO A 73 -12.00 6.86 -22.81
N PRO A 74 -11.13 7.88 -22.92
CA PRO A 74 -9.71 7.90 -22.56
C PRO A 74 -9.43 8.27 -21.09
N LEU A 75 -10.43 8.69 -20.31
CA LEU A 75 -10.26 9.14 -18.91
C LEU A 75 -9.61 8.07 -18.03
N ARG A 76 -9.88 6.79 -18.31
CA ARG A 76 -9.21 5.66 -17.65
C ARG A 76 -7.68 5.77 -17.71
N TYR A 77 -7.13 6.09 -18.88
CA TYR A 77 -5.68 6.18 -19.05
C TYR A 77 -5.09 7.34 -18.25
N LEU A 78 -5.80 8.47 -18.21
CA LEU A 78 -5.39 9.62 -17.40
C LEU A 78 -5.44 9.30 -15.91
N ALA A 79 -6.47 8.61 -15.44
CA ALA A 79 -6.60 8.21 -14.04
C ALA A 79 -5.46 7.26 -13.62
N VAL A 80 -5.13 6.29 -14.46
CA VAL A 80 -3.99 5.38 -14.22
C VAL A 80 -2.68 6.15 -14.21
N HIS A 81 -2.42 6.98 -15.22
CA HIS A 81 -1.18 7.75 -15.30
C HIS A 81 -1.02 8.74 -14.13
N ALA A 82 -2.10 9.37 -13.69
CA ALA A 82 -2.09 10.21 -12.52
C ALA A 82 -1.79 9.41 -11.25
N SER A 83 -2.37 8.21 -11.10
CA SER A 83 -2.04 7.29 -10.00
C SER A 83 -0.54 6.97 -9.96
N ASP A 84 0.05 6.69 -11.12
CA ASP A 84 1.49 6.39 -11.24
C ASP A 84 2.36 7.56 -10.75
N ALA A 85 1.91 8.80 -10.96
CA ALA A 85 2.64 9.99 -10.48
C ALA A 85 2.67 10.09 -8.94
N TRP A 86 1.60 9.67 -8.25
CA TRP A 86 1.55 9.57 -6.79
C TRP A 86 2.37 8.40 -6.26
N ASP A 87 2.25 7.24 -6.92
CA ASP A 87 3.05 6.06 -6.57
C ASP A 87 4.55 6.30 -6.78
N ALA A 88 4.93 7.12 -7.76
CA ALA A 88 6.32 7.57 -7.92
C ALA A 88 6.82 8.39 -6.71
N GLN A 89 5.97 9.18 -6.05
CA GLN A 89 6.35 9.90 -4.83
C GLN A 89 6.51 8.96 -3.63
N LYS A 90 5.68 7.92 -3.54
CA LYS A 90 5.84 6.87 -2.52
C LYS A 90 7.14 6.10 -2.74
N ARG A 91 7.48 5.78 -3.99
CA ARG A 91 8.73 5.09 -4.34
C ARG A 91 9.96 5.87 -3.91
N LYS A 92 9.98 7.20 -4.06
CA LYS A 92 11.09 8.06 -3.59
C LYS A 92 11.36 7.92 -2.10
N MET A 93 10.36 7.58 -1.29
CA MET A 93 10.56 7.36 0.16
C MET A 93 11.44 6.16 0.46
N CYS A 94 11.44 5.12 -0.38
CA CYS A 94 12.30 3.95 -0.19
C CYS A 94 13.78 4.31 -0.22
N ASP A 95 14.15 5.24 -1.10
CA ASP A 95 15.54 5.64 -1.28
C ASP A 95 15.97 6.63 -0.18
N ALA A 96 15.01 7.38 0.37
CA ALA A 96 15.26 8.47 1.31
C ALA A 96 15.20 8.06 2.78
N ALA A 97 14.52 6.96 3.13
CA ALA A 97 14.27 6.58 4.53
C ALA A 97 14.49 5.08 4.78
N ALA A 98 15.26 4.78 5.82
CA ALA A 98 15.44 3.41 6.29
C ALA A 98 14.10 2.79 6.73
N ARG A 99 13.94 1.47 6.53
CA ARG A 99 12.74 0.72 6.89
C ARG A 99 11.43 1.27 6.30
N VAL A 100 11.50 1.89 5.13
CA VAL A 100 10.34 2.24 4.32
C VAL A 100 10.35 1.40 3.05
N ARG A 101 9.21 0.84 2.66
CA ARG A 101 9.10 0.04 1.44
C ARG A 101 7.86 0.35 0.64
N PHE A 102 8.07 0.64 -0.63
CA PHE A 102 7.05 0.76 -1.65
C PHE A 102 6.76 -0.63 -2.23
N VAL A 103 5.48 -0.98 -2.29
CA VAL A 103 5.01 -2.18 -2.98
C VAL A 103 4.32 -1.73 -4.26
N PRO A 104 4.86 -2.06 -5.45
CA PRO A 104 4.21 -1.70 -6.71
C PRO A 104 2.78 -2.22 -6.79
N SER A 105 1.89 -1.47 -7.44
CA SER A 105 0.54 -1.97 -7.73
C SER A 105 0.62 -3.27 -8.53
N PRO A 106 -0.17 -4.30 -8.19
CA PRO A 106 -0.26 -5.51 -8.99
C PRO A 106 -0.92 -5.23 -10.34
N SER A 107 -0.66 -6.07 -11.34
CA SER A 107 -1.39 -6.04 -12.61
C SER A 107 -2.84 -6.50 -12.40
N SER A 108 -3.74 -6.09 -13.29
CA SER A 108 -5.14 -6.56 -13.27
C SER A 108 -5.25 -8.08 -13.46
N GLU A 109 -4.35 -8.67 -14.24
CA GLU A 109 -4.29 -10.12 -14.45
C GLU A 109 -3.87 -10.87 -13.18
N TRP A 110 -2.86 -10.36 -12.47
CA TRP A 110 -2.44 -10.93 -11.19
C TRP A 110 -3.59 -10.86 -10.18
N MET A 111 -4.25 -9.70 -10.10
CA MET A 111 -5.40 -9.48 -9.23
C MET A 111 -6.53 -10.46 -9.54
N GLN A 112 -6.87 -10.65 -10.81
CA GLN A 112 -7.92 -11.59 -11.22
C GLN A 112 -7.55 -13.04 -10.88
N SER A 113 -6.29 -13.42 -11.07
CA SER A 113 -5.80 -14.75 -10.70
C SER A 113 -5.91 -14.99 -9.20
N ALA A 114 -5.50 -14.02 -8.38
CA ALA A 114 -5.59 -14.10 -6.93
C ALA A 114 -7.03 -14.08 -6.39
N ALA A 115 -7.94 -13.36 -7.04
CA ALA A 115 -9.35 -13.31 -6.67
C ALA A 115 -10.15 -14.55 -7.12
N GLY A 116 -9.69 -15.23 -8.18
CA GLY A 116 -10.38 -16.34 -8.82
C GLY A 116 -11.04 -15.97 -10.15
N ALA A 117 -11.08 -16.91 -11.09
CA ALA A 117 -11.61 -16.68 -12.43
C ALA A 117 -13.10 -16.28 -12.40
N GLY A 118 -13.45 -15.21 -13.11
CA GLY A 118 -14.84 -14.72 -13.20
C GLY A 118 -15.33 -13.96 -11.96
N VAL A 119 -14.50 -13.81 -10.93
CA VAL A 119 -14.85 -13.05 -9.72
C VAL A 119 -14.72 -11.56 -10.00
N ALA A 120 -15.81 -10.80 -9.80
CA ALA A 120 -15.77 -9.36 -9.84
C ALA A 120 -14.94 -8.83 -8.65
N MET A 121 -14.06 -7.85 -8.89
CA MET A 121 -13.15 -7.30 -7.88
C MET A 121 -13.46 -5.87 -7.46
N VAL A 122 -14.50 -5.27 -8.05
CA VAL A 122 -14.86 -3.86 -7.88
C VAL A 122 -16.26 -3.78 -7.30
N ALA A 123 -16.45 -2.85 -6.36
CA ALA A 123 -17.74 -2.56 -5.77
C ALA A 123 -18.69 -1.92 -6.81
N VAL A 124 -19.97 -1.82 -6.45
CA VAL A 124 -21.03 -1.28 -7.32
C VAL A 124 -20.82 0.18 -7.71
N ASP A 125 -19.98 0.93 -7.00
CA ASP A 125 -19.61 2.30 -7.34
C ASP A 125 -18.60 2.42 -8.48
N GLY A 126 -18.03 1.30 -8.93
CA GLY A 126 -17.05 1.25 -10.02
C GLY A 126 -15.70 1.89 -9.69
N ILE A 127 -15.44 2.21 -8.42
CA ILE A 127 -14.19 2.87 -7.97
C ILE A 127 -13.46 1.97 -6.99
N HIS A 128 -14.13 1.53 -5.93
CA HIS A 128 -13.47 0.85 -4.83
C HIS A 128 -13.36 -0.66 -5.12
N PRO A 129 -12.28 -1.32 -4.68
CA PRO A 129 -12.27 -2.77 -4.61
C PRO A 129 -13.44 -3.26 -3.74
N ASN A 130 -14.03 -4.40 -4.10
CA ASN A 130 -14.89 -5.14 -3.19
C ASN A 130 -14.04 -6.09 -2.31
N ASP A 131 -14.67 -6.95 -1.52
CA ASP A 131 -13.97 -7.88 -0.63
C ASP A 131 -12.94 -8.75 -1.36
N ALA A 132 -13.27 -9.27 -2.55
CA ALA A 132 -12.35 -10.07 -3.36
C ALA A 132 -11.17 -9.24 -3.87
N GLY A 133 -11.44 -8.00 -4.32
CA GLY A 133 -10.40 -7.06 -4.74
C GLY A 133 -9.48 -6.65 -3.59
N TYR A 134 -10.03 -6.32 -2.42
CA TYR A 134 -9.22 -6.02 -1.24
C TYR A 134 -8.42 -7.23 -0.76
N GLY A 135 -9.02 -8.43 -0.79
CA GLY A 135 -8.33 -9.68 -0.44
C GLY A 135 -7.13 -9.97 -1.34
N ALA A 136 -7.32 -9.88 -2.66
CA ALA A 136 -6.23 -10.05 -3.62
C ALA A 136 -5.12 -9.00 -3.42
N TRP A 137 -5.48 -7.74 -3.25
CA TRP A 137 -4.50 -6.66 -3.05
C TRP A 137 -3.73 -6.82 -1.73
N ALA A 138 -4.43 -7.16 -0.64
CA ALA A 138 -3.80 -7.44 0.65
C ALA A 138 -2.82 -8.63 0.55
N HIS A 139 -3.19 -9.68 -0.18
CA HIS A 139 -2.30 -10.82 -0.42
C HIS A 139 -1.04 -10.41 -1.19
N HIS A 140 -1.16 -9.55 -2.21
CA HIS A 140 -0.02 -8.99 -2.93
C HIS A 140 0.93 -8.21 -2.02
N ILE A 141 0.37 -7.34 -1.16
CA ILE A 141 1.14 -6.56 -0.19
C ILE A 141 1.86 -7.51 0.78
N ALA A 142 1.14 -8.45 1.39
CA ALA A 142 1.70 -9.41 2.33
C ALA A 142 2.86 -10.21 1.71
N LYS A 143 2.66 -10.76 0.49
CA LYS A 143 3.71 -11.52 -0.22
C LYS A 143 4.94 -10.66 -0.54
N SER A 144 4.74 -9.39 -0.87
CA SER A 144 5.82 -8.45 -1.19
C SER A 144 6.64 -8.00 0.03
N VAL A 145 6.02 -8.07 1.22
CA VAL A 145 6.57 -7.54 2.47
C VAL A 145 7.10 -8.64 3.38
N ALA A 146 6.59 -9.86 3.28
CA ALA A 146 7.01 -11.01 4.10
C ALA A 146 8.53 -11.22 4.16
N PRO A 147 9.31 -11.17 3.06
CA PRO A 147 10.77 -11.34 3.12
C PRO A 147 11.46 -10.29 4.00
N VAL A 148 10.88 -9.10 4.08
CA VAL A 148 11.44 -7.97 4.81
C VAL A 148 11.09 -8.01 6.28
N LEU A 149 9.87 -8.44 6.62
CA LEU A 149 9.44 -8.54 8.02
C LEU A 149 9.99 -9.79 8.71
N LEU A 150 10.21 -10.86 7.96
CA LEU A 150 10.66 -12.13 8.52
C LEU A 150 12.17 -12.33 8.41
N GLY A 151 12.88 -11.46 7.68
CA GLY A 151 14.29 -11.62 7.32
C GLY A 151 14.54 -12.87 6.48
N ASP A 152 15.79 -13.12 6.05
CA ASP A 152 16.23 -14.34 5.36
C ASP A 152 16.05 -15.65 6.17
N GLY A 153 15.17 -15.68 7.18
CA GLY A 153 14.70 -16.86 7.92
C GLY A 153 13.32 -17.36 7.50
N ALA A 154 12.54 -16.62 6.68
CA ALA A 154 11.27 -17.13 6.13
C ALA A 154 11.36 -17.73 4.72
N ALA A 155 12.59 -17.96 4.23
CA ALA A 155 12.81 -18.88 3.13
C ALA A 155 12.46 -20.35 3.48
N LEU A 156 11.97 -20.64 4.70
CA LEU A 156 11.73 -21.99 5.22
C LEU A 156 10.34 -22.19 5.84
N CYS A 157 9.32 -21.44 5.41
CA CYS A 157 7.93 -21.88 5.59
C CYS A 157 7.34 -22.32 4.25
N GLU A 158 8.11 -23.21 3.62
CA GLU A 158 7.78 -24.39 2.81
C GLU A 158 6.61 -24.35 1.81
N GLU A 159 6.99 -24.87 0.64
CA GLU A 159 6.20 -25.35 -0.46
C GLU A 159 5.13 -26.39 -0.06
N GLY A 160 4.07 -26.41 -0.85
CA GLY A 160 2.99 -27.39 -0.88
C GLY A 160 1.99 -27.02 -1.96
#